data_AF-H0PX94-F1
#
_entry.id   AF-H0PX94-F1
#
_cell.length_a   1.000
_cell.length_b   1.000
_cell.length_c   1.000
_cell.angle_alpha   90.00
_cell.angle_beta   90.00
_cell.angle_gamma   90.00
#
_symmetry.space_group_name_H-M   'P 1'
#
loop_
_entity.id
_entity.type
_entity.pdbx_description
1 polymer ?
#
loop_
_entity_poly.entity_id
_entity_poly.type
_entity_poly.pdbx_seq_one_letter_code
_entity_poly.pdbx_strand_id
1 'polypeptide(L)'
;MSKKSSPNRILTAALSACVLLLGACSVKFANPDDPLESYNRAMFGFNEKVDEAVLRPVAQAYETATPLPVRTGIGNFFGNVGDLWIGGNNLLQGKVVDALSDWGRFVVNSTVGILGMFDVATEVGLDKHDEDFGQTLGRWGVGEGAYFIVPFFGPRTIRDAAVLPVDVTFGDNVWAIKDIALRNSLTALRLVNARANLLGIDKTLEEGTLDKYSYARDFYLQQRRYRVYDGNPPAEDFDSNGGAALPPGYATDVGVQAALGDLELVKLGERRD
;
A
#
# COMPACT_ATOMS: atom_id res chain seq x y z
N MET A 1 -28.05 -37.60 19.98
CA MET A 1 -27.21 -37.98 18.82
C MET A 1 -26.95 -36.75 17.96
N SER A 2 -25.74 -36.19 18.00
CA SER A 2 -25.36 -34.97 17.29
C SER A 2 -24.82 -35.32 15.89
N LYS A 3 -25.46 -34.82 14.82
CA LYS A 3 -25.01 -34.98 13.43
C LYS A 3 -23.81 -34.05 13.20
N LYS A 4 -22.60 -34.60 13.25
CA LYS A 4 -21.37 -33.92 12.84
C LYS A 4 -21.44 -33.70 11.31
N SER A 5 -21.60 -32.46 10.85
CA SER A 5 -21.52 -32.17 9.41
C SER A 5 -20.07 -32.32 8.95
N SER A 6 -19.86 -32.98 7.82
CA SER A 6 -18.52 -33.23 7.28
C SER A 6 -17.96 -31.97 6.61
N PRO A 7 -16.69 -31.59 6.88
CA PRO A 7 -16.08 -30.35 6.39
C PRO A 7 -16.06 -30.24 4.86
N ASN A 8 -16.10 -31.38 4.15
CA ASN A 8 -16.10 -31.42 2.69
C ASN A 8 -17.39 -30.86 2.07
N ARG A 9 -18.54 -30.91 2.76
CA ARG A 9 -19.82 -30.40 2.21
C ARG A 9 -19.91 -28.87 2.25
N ILE A 10 -19.26 -28.26 3.24
CA ILE A 10 -19.15 -26.81 3.38
C ILE A 10 -18.18 -26.27 2.32
N LEU A 11 -17.05 -26.97 2.10
CA LEU A 11 -16.09 -26.61 1.05
C LEU A 11 -16.71 -26.69 -0.36
N THR A 12 -17.48 -27.75 -0.66
CA THR A 12 -18.15 -27.87 -1.97
C THR A 12 -19.23 -26.83 -2.17
N ALA A 13 -19.98 -26.47 -1.12
CA ALA A 13 -21.00 -25.42 -1.19
C ALA A 13 -20.37 -24.03 -1.37
N ALA A 14 -19.24 -23.76 -0.71
CA ALA A 14 -18.48 -22.52 -0.90
C ALA A 14 -17.88 -22.41 -2.31
N LEU A 15 -17.33 -23.51 -2.85
CA LEU A 15 -16.81 -23.53 -4.22
C LEU A 15 -17.91 -23.30 -5.26
N SER A 16 -19.08 -23.93 -5.09
CA SER A 16 -20.22 -23.75 -6.00
C SER A 16 -20.85 -22.37 -5.90
N ALA A 17 -20.84 -21.75 -4.72
CA ALA A 17 -21.26 -20.35 -4.55
C ALA A 17 -20.28 -19.37 -5.22
N CYS A 18 -18.97 -19.63 -5.16
CA CYS A 18 -17.97 -18.85 -5.90
C CYS A 18 -18.15 -18.95 -7.42
N VAL A 19 -18.47 -20.12 -7.96
CA VAL A 19 -18.68 -20.33 -9.41
C VAL A 19 -19.95 -19.64 -9.90
N LEU A 20 -21.01 -19.56 -9.08
CA LEU A 20 -22.26 -18.88 -9.44
C LEU A 20 -22.17 -17.35 -9.36
N LEU A 21 -21.26 -16.80 -8.55
CA LEU A 21 -21.03 -15.35 -8.47
C LEU A 21 -20.19 -14.80 -9.64
N LEU A 22 -19.51 -15.66 -10.40
CA LEU A 22 -18.67 -15.26 -11.54
C LEU A 22 -19.46 -15.05 -12.86
N GLY A 23 -20.75 -15.39 -12.90
CA GLY A 23 -21.53 -15.44 -14.15
C GLY A 23 -22.40 -14.22 -14.50
N ALA A 24 -22.43 -13.17 -13.67
CA ALA A 24 -23.51 -12.15 -13.75
C ALA A 24 -23.08 -10.70 -14.06
N CYS A 25 -21.83 -10.42 -14.45
CA CYS A 25 -21.42 -9.07 -14.81
C CYS A 25 -21.05 -8.97 -16.29
N SER A 26 -22.00 -8.49 -17.10
CA SER A 26 -21.72 -7.93 -18.43
C SER A 26 -20.90 -6.65 -18.24
N VAL A 27 -19.59 -6.74 -18.48
CA VAL A 27 -18.67 -5.59 -18.39
C VAL A 27 -18.84 -4.74 -19.64
N LYS A 28 -19.48 -3.56 -19.50
CA LYS A 28 -19.43 -2.50 -20.51
C LYS A 28 -18.01 -1.94 -20.52
N PHE A 29 -17.42 -1.78 -21.70
CA PHE A 29 -16.11 -1.18 -22.00
C PHE A 29 -15.27 -0.89 -20.76
N ALA A 30 -14.55 -1.91 -20.30
CA ALA A 30 -13.58 -1.82 -19.23
C ALA A 30 -12.52 -0.78 -19.60
N ASN A 31 -12.24 0.17 -18.70
CA ASN A 31 -10.92 0.77 -18.67
C ASN A 31 -9.91 -0.40 -18.62
N PRO A 32 -8.93 -0.49 -19.53
CA PRO A 32 -7.95 -1.57 -19.54
C PRO A 32 -7.30 -1.79 -18.16
N ASP A 33 -7.07 -0.70 -17.43
CA ASP A 33 -6.43 -0.70 -16.11
C ASP A 33 -7.42 -1.00 -14.96
N ASP A 34 -8.74 -0.90 -15.22
CA ASP A 34 -9.81 -1.15 -14.25
C ASP A 34 -11.00 -1.93 -14.83
N PRO A 35 -10.83 -3.24 -15.13
CA PRO A 35 -11.90 -4.07 -15.66
C PRO A 35 -13.08 -4.29 -14.70
N LEU A 36 -12.89 -4.00 -13.42
CA LEU A 36 -13.87 -4.22 -12.35
C LEU A 36 -14.42 -2.91 -11.80
N GLU A 37 -14.40 -1.83 -12.58
CA GLU A 37 -14.73 -0.47 -12.14
C GLU A 37 -16.06 -0.38 -11.38
N SER A 38 -17.11 -1.06 -11.84
CA SER A 38 -18.42 -1.04 -11.17
C SER A 38 -18.36 -1.60 -9.74
N TYR A 39 -17.64 -2.72 -9.56
CA TYR A 39 -17.42 -3.31 -8.25
C TYR A 39 -16.51 -2.43 -7.39
N ASN A 40 -15.41 -1.96 -7.98
CA ASN A 40 -14.42 -1.15 -7.30
C ASN A 40 -15.04 0.16 -6.78
N ARG A 41 -15.80 0.90 -7.61
CA ARG A 41 -16.53 2.09 -7.17
C ARG A 41 -17.52 1.81 -6.04
N ALA A 42 -18.23 0.68 -6.09
CA ALA A 42 -19.16 0.29 -5.03
C ALA A 42 -18.43 0.02 -3.70
N MET A 43 -17.31 -0.73 -3.74
CA MET A 43 -16.50 -1.01 -2.56
C MET A 43 -15.76 0.23 -2.05
N PHE A 44 -15.34 1.13 -2.94
CA PHE A 44 -14.79 2.43 -2.57
C PHE A 44 -15.81 3.23 -1.76
N GLY A 45 -17.04 3.35 -2.27
CA GLY A 45 -18.12 4.03 -1.54
C GLY A 45 -18.49 3.36 -0.22
N PHE A 46 -18.38 2.03 -0.12
CA PHE A 46 -18.53 1.33 1.15
C PHE A 46 -17.43 1.71 2.15
N ASN A 47 -16.16 1.66 1.74
CA ASN A 47 -15.02 2.01 2.58
C ASN A 47 -15.10 3.48 3.05
N GLU A 48 -15.47 4.40 2.15
CA GLU A 48 -15.67 5.83 2.49
C GLU A 48 -16.74 6.01 3.56
N LYS A 49 -17.88 5.32 3.45
CA LYS A 49 -18.94 5.38 4.46
C LYS A 49 -18.51 4.81 5.81
N VAL A 50 -17.74 3.72 5.80
CA VAL A 50 -17.19 3.15 7.04
C VAL A 50 -16.18 4.11 7.69
N ASP A 51 -15.35 4.75 6.88
CA ASP A 51 -14.42 5.76 7.35
C ASP A 51 -15.16 6.94 7.98
N GLU A 52 -16.09 7.55 7.25
CA GLU A 52 -16.85 8.71 7.69
C GLU A 52 -17.66 8.42 8.97
N ALA A 53 -18.28 7.24 9.05
CA ALA A 53 -19.14 6.88 10.18
C ALA A 53 -18.37 6.42 11.43
N VAL A 54 -17.18 5.82 11.27
CA VAL A 54 -16.48 5.14 12.37
C VAL A 54 -15.02 5.57 12.49
N LEU A 55 -14.20 5.35 11.46
CA LEU A 55 -12.75 5.51 11.60
C LEU A 55 -12.35 6.97 11.78
N ARG A 56 -12.94 7.89 10.99
CA ARG A 56 -12.65 9.32 11.04
C ARG A 56 -13.03 9.95 12.39
N PRO A 57 -14.23 9.75 12.96
CA PRO A 57 -14.56 10.25 14.31
C PRO A 57 -13.61 9.70 15.40
N VAL A 58 -13.30 8.40 15.36
CA VAL A 58 -12.40 7.76 16.34
C VAL A 58 -10.98 8.30 16.20
N ALA A 59 -10.50 8.49 14.97
CA ALA A 59 -9.19 9.07 14.70
C ALA A 59 -9.09 10.53 15.17
N GLN A 60 -10.13 11.34 15.00
CA GLN A 60 -10.18 12.73 15.51
C GLN A 60 -10.14 12.77 17.04
N ALA A 61 -10.90 11.90 17.71
CA ALA A 61 -10.87 11.78 19.16
C ALA A 61 -9.48 11.35 19.65
N TYR A 62 -8.86 10.38 18.97
CA TYR A 62 -7.51 9.91 19.28
C TYR A 62 -6.45 11.00 19.06
N GLU A 63 -6.52 11.74 17.95
CA GLU A 63 -5.65 12.90 17.68
C GLU A 63 -5.78 13.97 18.75
N THR A 64 -7.00 14.25 19.21
CA THR A 64 -7.27 15.24 20.26
C THR A 64 -6.69 14.79 21.61
N ALA A 65 -6.80 13.49 21.93
CA ALA A 65 -6.34 12.92 23.20
C ALA A 65 -4.82 12.66 23.23
N THR A 66 -4.20 12.47 22.06
CA THR A 66 -2.82 11.96 21.95
C THR A 66 -1.92 12.96 21.23
N PRO A 67 -0.97 13.61 21.93
CA PRO A 67 -0.03 14.55 21.31
C PRO A 67 0.78 13.91 20.18
N LEU A 68 1.19 14.73 19.20
CA LEU A 68 1.96 14.28 18.04
C LEU A 68 3.18 13.41 18.38
N PRO A 69 4.04 13.73 19.37
CA PRO A 69 5.19 12.89 19.71
C PRO A 69 4.81 11.46 20.10
N VAL A 70 3.68 11.28 20.79
CA VAL A 70 3.19 9.97 21.20
C VAL A 70 2.66 9.20 19.98
N ARG A 71 1.89 9.85 19.10
CA ARG A 71 1.42 9.24 17.84
C ARG A 71 2.56 8.82 16.92
N THR A 72 3.59 9.66 16.82
CA THR A 72 4.83 9.36 16.10
C THR A 72 5.53 8.16 16.72
N GLY A 73 5.68 8.10 18.04
CA GLY A 73 6.30 6.97 18.72
C GLY A 73 5.54 5.65 18.53
N ILE A 74 4.21 5.68 18.53
CA ILE A 74 3.37 4.51 18.21
C ILE A 74 3.57 4.09 16.76
N GLY A 75 3.63 5.05 15.83
CA GLY A 75 3.94 4.78 14.42
C GLY A 75 5.32 4.14 14.23
N ASN A 76 6.34 4.67 14.92
CA ASN A 76 7.69 4.14 14.91
C ASN A 76 7.76 2.72 15.48
N PHE A 77 7.04 2.44 16.57
CA PHE A 77 6.97 1.10 17.15
C PHE A 77 6.47 0.07 16.14
N PHE A 78 5.34 0.34 15.48
CA PHE A 78 4.81 -0.57 14.45
C PHE A 78 5.71 -0.62 13.20
N GLY A 79 6.35 0.49 12.84
CA GLY A 79 7.33 0.55 11.76
C GLY A 79 8.54 -0.33 12.04
N ASN A 80 9.12 -0.22 13.23
CA ASN A 80 10.25 -1.01 13.70
C ASN A 80 9.95 -2.51 13.63
N VAL A 81 8.77 -2.92 14.11
CA VAL A 81 8.33 -4.32 14.00
C VAL A 81 8.19 -4.78 12.54
N GLY A 82 7.79 -3.89 11.65
CA GLY A 82 7.69 -4.14 10.21
C GLY A 82 9.04 -4.24 9.49
N ASP A 83 10.09 -3.59 10.01
CA ASP A 83 11.43 -3.58 9.40
C ASP A 83 12.02 -5.01 9.26
N LEU A 84 11.61 -5.96 10.11
CA LEU A 84 11.96 -7.38 9.97
C LEU A 84 11.42 -8.01 8.67
N TRP A 85 10.15 -7.75 8.35
CA TRP A 85 9.49 -8.26 7.14
C TRP A 85 10.01 -7.55 5.88
N ILE A 86 10.24 -6.25 5.99
CA ILE A 86 10.84 -5.44 4.92
C ILE A 86 12.22 -5.99 4.59
N GLY A 87 13.09 -6.20 5.58
CA GLY A 87 14.41 -6.79 5.37
C GLY A 87 14.36 -8.20 4.78
N GLY A 88 13.37 -9.00 5.17
CA GLY A 88 13.10 -10.31 4.55
C GLY A 88 12.75 -10.21 3.06
N ASN A 89 11.88 -9.27 2.68
CA ASN A 89 11.52 -9.03 1.29
C ASN A 89 12.68 -8.46 0.49
N ASN A 90 13.44 -7.51 1.04
CA ASN A 90 14.69 -7.02 0.44
C ASN A 90 15.65 -8.19 0.13
N LEU A 91 15.82 -9.12 1.06
CA LEU A 91 16.65 -10.29 0.83
C LEU A 91 16.09 -11.20 -0.28
N LEU A 92 14.77 -11.46 -0.30
CA LEU A 92 14.12 -12.23 -1.36
C LEU A 92 14.21 -11.56 -2.73
N GLN A 93 14.38 -10.24 -2.75
CA GLN A 93 14.62 -9.43 -3.95
C GLN A 93 16.11 -9.37 -4.34
N GLY A 94 17.01 -9.95 -3.54
CA GLY A 94 18.45 -9.91 -3.77
C GLY A 94 19.13 -8.60 -3.34
N LYS A 95 18.41 -7.73 -2.62
CA LYS A 95 18.90 -6.45 -2.08
C LYS A 95 19.53 -6.67 -0.70
N VAL A 96 20.70 -7.29 -0.68
CA VAL A 96 21.35 -7.72 0.57
C VAL A 96 21.72 -6.54 1.48
N VAL A 97 22.20 -5.43 0.91
CA VAL A 97 22.57 -4.23 1.69
C VAL A 97 21.34 -3.63 2.36
N ASP A 98 20.26 -3.46 1.61
CA ASP A 98 18.99 -2.90 2.10
C ASP A 98 18.39 -3.79 3.19
N ALA A 99 18.44 -5.13 3.00
CA ALA A 99 17.99 -6.09 4.00
C ALA A 99 18.75 -5.97 5.33
N LEU A 100 20.08 -5.84 5.27
CA LEU A 100 20.92 -5.64 6.44
C LEU A 100 20.67 -4.27 7.08
N SER A 101 20.38 -3.23 6.28
CA SER A 101 19.98 -1.92 6.78
C SER A 101 18.71 -2.04 7.62
N ASP A 102 17.62 -2.59 7.07
CA ASP A 102 16.33 -2.67 7.78
C ASP A 102 16.40 -3.57 9.03
N TRP A 103 17.13 -4.69 8.98
CA TRP A 103 17.36 -5.51 10.17
C TRP A 103 18.24 -4.80 11.20
N GLY A 104 19.23 -4.02 10.75
CA GLY A 104 20.00 -3.13 11.60
C GLY A 104 19.11 -2.08 12.27
N ARG A 105 18.18 -1.49 11.52
CA ARG A 105 17.19 -0.55 12.06
C ARG A 105 16.36 -1.21 13.15
N PHE A 106 15.85 -2.42 12.91
CA PHE A 106 15.11 -3.17 13.93
C PHE A 106 15.92 -3.34 15.22
N VAL A 107 17.19 -3.73 15.13
CA VAL A 107 18.05 -3.93 16.30
C VAL A 107 18.31 -2.62 17.03
N VAL A 108 18.72 -1.56 16.32
CA VAL A 108 19.05 -0.25 16.91
C VAL A 108 17.83 0.38 17.57
N ASN A 109 16.70 0.41 16.86
CA ASN A 109 15.47 1.01 17.36
C ASN A 109 14.88 0.19 18.50
N SER A 110 14.96 -1.15 18.45
CA SER A 110 14.48 -1.98 19.56
C SER A 110 15.31 -1.83 20.84
N THR A 111 16.62 -1.58 20.71
CA THR A 111 17.54 -1.48 21.85
C THR A 111 17.69 -0.05 22.34
N VAL A 112 18.24 0.84 21.52
CA VAL A 112 18.51 2.25 21.86
C VAL A 112 17.24 3.10 21.71
N GLY A 113 16.43 2.80 20.71
CA GLY A 113 15.17 3.50 20.42
C GLY A 113 13.99 3.12 21.31
N ILE A 114 14.22 2.40 22.43
CA ILE A 114 13.18 1.97 23.38
C ILE A 114 12.07 1.19 22.67
N LEU A 115 12.38 -0.05 22.26
CA LEU A 115 11.46 -0.94 21.52
C LEU A 115 10.95 -0.38 20.18
N GLY A 116 11.62 0.64 19.65
CA GLY A 116 11.26 1.31 18.42
C GLY A 116 10.34 2.51 18.59
N MET A 117 10.13 3.01 19.82
CA MET A 117 9.42 4.28 20.02
C MET A 117 10.18 5.47 19.41
N PHE A 118 11.51 5.43 19.42
CA PHE A 118 12.39 6.44 18.85
C PHE A 118 13.16 5.86 17.66
N ASP A 119 13.17 6.56 16.54
CA ASP A 119 13.86 6.14 15.32
C ASP A 119 15.33 6.61 15.32
N VAL A 120 16.12 5.99 16.20
CA VAL A 120 17.56 6.27 16.35
C VAL A 120 18.35 5.75 15.14
N ALA A 121 17.84 4.72 14.47
CA ALA A 121 18.50 4.11 13.32
C ALA A 121 18.69 5.10 12.15
N THR A 122 17.70 5.96 11.91
CA THR A 122 17.80 7.03 10.91
C THR A 122 18.93 8.02 11.24
N GLU A 123 19.07 8.40 12.51
CA GLU A 123 20.11 9.34 12.97
C GLU A 123 21.54 8.78 12.82
N VAL A 124 21.70 7.46 12.83
CA VAL A 124 22.99 6.79 12.60
C VAL A 124 23.21 6.39 11.13
N GLY A 125 22.33 6.83 10.22
CA GLY A 125 22.49 6.67 8.78
C GLY A 125 22.03 5.32 8.22
N LEU A 126 21.15 4.60 8.90
CA LEU A 126 20.52 3.40 8.33
C LEU A 126 19.28 3.79 7.54
N ASP A 127 19.32 3.59 6.23
CA ASP A 127 18.20 3.90 5.34
C ASP A 127 17.01 2.97 5.58
N LYS A 128 15.80 3.56 5.56
CA LYS A 128 14.54 2.83 5.69
C LYS A 128 13.95 2.51 4.31
N HIS A 129 13.53 1.27 4.12
CA HIS A 129 12.84 0.83 2.91
C HIS A 129 11.36 0.53 3.18
N ASP A 130 10.59 0.32 2.11
CA ASP A 130 9.16 -0.02 2.16
C ASP A 130 8.90 -1.18 1.21
N GLU A 131 9.16 -2.41 1.67
CA GLU A 131 9.04 -3.64 0.90
C GLU A 131 7.98 -4.58 1.45
N ASP A 132 7.25 -5.21 0.53
CA ASP A 132 6.23 -6.21 0.84
C ASP A 132 6.32 -7.39 -0.14
N PHE A 133 5.56 -8.45 0.15
CA PHE A 133 5.64 -9.67 -0.66
C PHE A 133 5.08 -9.49 -2.06
N GLY A 134 4.15 -8.57 -2.27
CA GLY A 134 3.67 -8.22 -3.60
C GLY A 134 4.75 -7.56 -4.46
N GLN A 135 5.61 -6.72 -3.87
CA GLN A 135 6.77 -6.13 -4.56
C GLN A 135 7.78 -7.21 -4.93
N THR A 136 8.06 -8.11 -3.98
CA THR A 136 8.90 -9.28 -4.21
C THR A 136 8.39 -10.07 -5.42
N LEU A 137 7.11 -10.46 -5.45
CA LEU A 137 6.54 -11.15 -6.60
C LEU A 137 6.64 -10.35 -7.91
N GLY A 138 6.45 -9.03 -7.85
CA GLY A 138 6.64 -8.13 -8.98
C GLY A 138 8.04 -8.17 -9.56
N ARG A 139 9.07 -8.12 -8.70
CA ARG A 139 10.47 -8.23 -9.10
C ARG A 139 10.78 -9.57 -9.76
N TRP A 140 10.12 -10.65 -9.32
CA TRP A 140 10.22 -11.98 -9.92
C TRP A 140 9.34 -12.18 -11.17
N GLY A 141 8.74 -11.11 -11.71
CA GLY A 141 8.02 -11.13 -12.98
C GLY A 141 6.54 -11.52 -12.87
N VAL A 142 5.98 -11.61 -11.66
CA VAL A 142 4.54 -11.79 -11.48
C VAL A 142 3.84 -10.47 -11.80
N GLY A 143 3.07 -10.47 -12.89
CA GLY A 143 2.27 -9.31 -13.31
C GLY A 143 1.30 -8.85 -12.21
N GLU A 144 1.02 -7.55 -12.19
CA GLU A 144 0.14 -6.93 -11.20
C GLU A 144 -1.32 -7.40 -11.30
N GLY A 145 -1.80 -7.63 -12.53
CA GLY A 145 -3.18 -7.95 -12.83
C GLY A 145 -4.10 -6.74 -12.67
N ALA A 146 -5.41 -6.98 -12.71
CA ALA A 146 -6.41 -5.90 -12.64
C ALA A 146 -6.36 -5.11 -11.33
N TYR A 147 -6.78 -3.84 -11.39
CA TYR A 147 -7.09 -3.07 -10.20
C TYR A 147 -8.30 -3.65 -9.45
N PHE A 148 -8.21 -3.73 -8.13
CA PHE A 148 -9.22 -4.33 -7.27
C PHE A 148 -9.27 -3.64 -5.91
N ILE A 149 -10.47 -3.23 -5.49
CA ILE A 149 -10.68 -2.68 -4.14
C ILE A 149 -11.11 -3.79 -3.21
N VAL A 150 -10.25 -4.07 -2.23
CA VAL A 150 -10.57 -4.99 -1.15
C VAL A 150 -11.39 -4.24 -0.08
N PRO A 151 -12.56 -4.76 0.34
CA PRO A 151 -13.32 -4.16 1.44
C PRO A 151 -12.44 -4.00 2.69
N PHE A 152 -12.52 -2.85 3.36
CA PHE A 152 -11.71 -2.44 4.52
C PHE A 152 -10.20 -2.22 4.25
N PHE A 153 -9.60 -2.93 3.28
CA PHE A 153 -8.16 -2.87 3.00
C PHE A 153 -7.78 -1.93 1.85
N GLY A 154 -8.77 -1.44 1.09
CA GLY A 154 -8.59 -0.37 0.11
C GLY A 154 -8.08 -0.81 -1.27
N PRO A 155 -7.56 0.14 -2.06
CA PRO A 155 -6.98 -0.05 -3.39
C PRO A 155 -5.86 -1.10 -3.42
N ARG A 156 -5.93 -2.08 -4.34
CA ARG A 156 -4.92 -3.11 -4.58
C ARG A 156 -4.87 -3.54 -6.05
N THR A 157 -3.82 -4.26 -6.45
CA THR A 157 -3.82 -5.07 -7.68
C THR A 157 -4.23 -6.51 -7.35
N ILE A 158 -4.59 -7.35 -8.33
CA ILE A 158 -4.92 -8.76 -8.07
C ILE A 158 -3.75 -9.49 -7.39
N ARG A 159 -2.51 -9.24 -7.84
CA ARG A 159 -1.31 -9.79 -7.20
C ARG A 159 -1.25 -9.40 -5.72
N ASP A 160 -1.39 -8.11 -5.43
CA ASP A 160 -1.26 -7.57 -4.07
C ASP A 160 -2.44 -7.97 -3.17
N ALA A 161 -3.63 -8.19 -3.74
CA ALA A 161 -4.79 -8.70 -3.02
C ALA A 161 -4.64 -10.19 -2.69
N ALA A 162 -4.05 -10.99 -3.59
CA ALA A 162 -3.83 -12.41 -3.38
C ALA A 162 -2.80 -12.69 -2.26
N VAL A 163 -1.78 -11.83 -2.14
CA VAL A 163 -0.75 -11.96 -1.10
C VAL A 163 -1.06 -11.21 0.19
N LEU A 164 -2.14 -10.44 0.24
CA LEU A 164 -2.56 -9.71 1.43
C LEU A 164 -2.56 -10.57 2.71
N PRO A 165 -3.05 -11.84 2.72
CA PRO A 165 -2.98 -12.66 3.94
C PRO A 165 -1.56 -12.93 4.41
N VAL A 166 -0.60 -13.04 3.49
CA VAL A 166 0.83 -13.22 3.80
C VAL A 166 1.36 -11.94 4.44
N ASP A 167 1.17 -10.79 3.81
CA ASP A 167 1.64 -9.50 4.35
C ASP A 167 0.98 -9.16 5.70
N VAL A 168 -0.30 -9.46 5.87
CA VAL A 168 -0.99 -9.25 7.16
C VAL A 168 -0.47 -10.21 8.24
N THR A 169 -0.17 -11.46 7.88
CA THR A 169 0.27 -12.44 8.88
C THR A 169 1.73 -12.26 9.28
N PHE A 170 2.60 -11.94 8.33
CA PHE A 170 4.05 -11.89 8.53
C PHE A 170 4.61 -10.47 8.56
N GLY A 171 4.01 -9.53 7.83
CA GLY A 171 4.37 -8.11 7.85
C GLY A 171 3.77 -7.33 9.01
N ASP A 172 2.63 -7.80 9.54
CA ASP A 172 2.05 -7.31 10.78
C ASP A 172 2.17 -8.38 11.88
N ASN A 173 3.34 -8.45 12.52
CA ASN A 173 3.65 -9.41 13.60
C ASN A 173 2.64 -9.38 14.76
N VAL A 174 1.76 -8.37 14.84
CA VAL A 174 0.61 -8.35 15.75
C VAL A 174 -0.26 -9.60 15.57
N TRP A 175 -0.41 -10.13 14.34
CA TRP A 175 -1.21 -11.33 14.07
C TRP A 175 -0.61 -12.63 14.59
N ALA A 176 0.69 -12.66 14.92
CA ALA A 176 1.33 -13.77 15.59
C ALA A 176 0.99 -13.84 17.10
N ILE A 177 0.42 -12.77 17.68
CA ILE A 177 0.01 -12.73 19.08
C ILE A 177 -1.22 -13.63 19.29
N LYS A 178 -1.05 -14.64 20.15
CA LYS A 178 -2.11 -15.62 20.47
C LYS A 178 -3.23 -15.03 21.33
N ASP A 179 -2.91 -14.04 22.15
CA ASP A 179 -3.92 -13.33 22.95
C ASP A 179 -4.79 -12.47 22.02
N ILE A 180 -6.05 -12.87 21.88
CA ILE A 180 -6.98 -12.24 20.94
C ILE A 180 -7.31 -10.80 21.35
N ALA A 181 -7.42 -10.53 22.66
CA ALA A 181 -7.75 -9.20 23.14
C ALA A 181 -6.60 -8.23 22.84
N LEU A 182 -5.37 -8.61 23.21
CA LEU A 182 -4.17 -7.82 22.95
C LEU A 182 -3.95 -7.61 21.45
N ARG A 183 -4.09 -8.67 20.63
CA ARG A 183 -3.97 -8.56 19.18
C ARG A 183 -4.95 -7.54 18.61
N ASN A 184 -6.24 -7.69 18.94
CA ASN A 184 -7.28 -6.79 18.42
C ASN A 184 -7.07 -5.34 18.89
N SER A 185 -6.63 -5.15 20.14
CA SER A 185 -6.29 -3.82 20.67
C SER A 185 -5.12 -3.18 19.92
N LEU A 186 -4.05 -3.92 19.64
CA LEU A 186 -2.90 -3.42 18.89
C LEU A 186 -3.25 -3.14 17.42
N THR A 187 -4.03 -4.02 16.77
CA THR A 187 -4.52 -3.77 15.41
C THR A 187 -5.40 -2.53 15.36
N ALA A 188 -6.31 -2.35 16.32
CA ALA A 188 -7.15 -1.16 16.39
C ALA A 188 -6.32 0.10 16.63
N LEU A 189 -5.35 0.06 17.56
CA LEU A 189 -4.44 1.17 17.81
C LEU A 189 -3.65 1.55 16.55
N ARG A 190 -3.09 0.56 15.83
CA ARG A 190 -2.36 0.78 14.59
C ARG A 190 -3.24 1.46 13.54
N LEU A 191 -4.47 0.93 13.34
CA LEU A 191 -5.43 1.47 12.38
C LEU A 191 -5.83 2.92 12.72
N VAL A 192 -6.18 3.19 13.97
CA VAL A 192 -6.59 4.52 14.42
C VAL A 192 -5.42 5.50 14.37
N ASN A 193 -4.21 5.08 14.77
CA ASN A 193 -3.01 5.92 14.70
C ASN A 193 -2.65 6.27 13.24
N ALA A 194 -2.70 5.29 12.34
CA ALA A 194 -2.48 5.52 10.91
C ALA A 194 -3.51 6.49 10.35
N ARG A 195 -4.80 6.28 10.65
CA ARG A 195 -5.87 7.18 10.17
C ARG A 195 -5.73 8.58 10.73
N ALA A 196 -5.40 8.74 12.00
CA ALA A 196 -5.21 10.03 12.65
C ALA A 196 -4.07 10.84 12.02
N ASN A 197 -3.00 10.18 11.54
CA ASN A 197 -1.91 10.86 10.85
C ASN A 197 -2.28 11.30 9.42
N LEU A 198 -3.37 10.77 8.85
CA LEU A 198 -3.86 11.13 7.51
C LEU A 198 -4.95 12.22 7.52
N LEU A 199 -5.55 12.53 8.68
CA LEU A 199 -6.64 13.52 8.80
C LEU A 199 -6.27 14.91 8.23
N GLY A 200 -4.99 15.30 8.29
CA GLY A 200 -4.51 16.57 7.76
C GLY A 200 -4.43 16.62 6.23
N ILE A 201 -4.17 15.48 5.59
CA ILE A 201 -3.99 15.35 4.13
C ILE A 201 -5.35 15.24 3.44
N ASP A 202 -6.29 14.53 4.05
CA ASP A 202 -7.63 14.32 3.51
C ASP A 202 -8.37 15.63 3.22
N LYS A 203 -8.30 16.62 4.11
CA LYS A 203 -9.03 17.90 3.94
C LYS A 203 -8.68 18.60 2.64
N THR A 204 -7.42 18.50 2.20
CA THR A 204 -6.96 19.10 0.94
C THR A 204 -7.43 18.32 -0.28
N LEU A 205 -7.56 17.00 -0.17
CA LEU A 205 -8.06 16.13 -1.24
C LEU A 205 -9.57 16.26 -1.45
N GLU A 206 -10.36 16.37 -0.36
CA GLU A 206 -11.82 16.45 -0.45
C GLU A 206 -12.30 17.73 -1.17
N GLU A 207 -11.55 18.82 -1.10
CA GLU A 207 -11.91 20.11 -1.68
C GLU A 207 -11.56 20.24 -3.17
N GLY A 208 -10.66 19.39 -3.69
CA GLY A 208 -10.02 19.59 -5.01
C GLY A 208 -10.42 18.62 -6.13
N THR A 209 -11.08 17.49 -5.84
CA THR A 209 -11.28 16.42 -6.83
C THR A 209 -12.75 16.13 -7.13
N LEU A 210 -13.16 16.23 -8.40
CA LEU A 210 -14.51 15.88 -8.87
C LEU A 210 -14.77 14.36 -8.84
N ASP A 211 -13.76 13.53 -9.07
CA ASP A 211 -13.84 12.06 -8.99
C ASP A 211 -12.73 11.48 -8.09
N LYS A 212 -13.01 11.40 -6.79
CA LYS A 212 -12.09 10.84 -5.78
C LYS A 212 -11.66 9.42 -6.10
N TYR A 213 -12.56 8.61 -6.67
CA TYR A 213 -12.27 7.21 -6.96
C TYR A 213 -11.18 7.07 -8.03
N SER A 214 -11.36 7.76 -9.16
CA SER A 214 -10.39 7.69 -10.26
C SER A 214 -9.04 8.22 -9.82
N TYR A 215 -9.01 9.33 -9.07
CA TYR A 215 -7.78 9.86 -8.49
C TYR A 215 -7.07 8.84 -7.57
N ALA A 216 -7.81 8.23 -6.65
CA ALA A 216 -7.24 7.23 -5.73
C ALA A 216 -6.71 5.99 -6.46
N ARG A 217 -7.41 5.53 -7.50
CA ARG A 217 -6.97 4.42 -8.34
C ARG A 217 -5.67 4.76 -9.06
N ASP A 218 -5.65 5.87 -9.78
CA ASP A 218 -4.52 6.24 -10.64
C ASP A 218 -3.27 6.53 -9.80
N PHE A 219 -3.45 7.22 -8.66
CA PHE A 219 -2.38 7.42 -7.68
C PHE A 219 -1.87 6.09 -7.11
N TYR A 220 -2.76 5.16 -6.73
CA TYR A 220 -2.36 3.85 -6.23
C TYR A 220 -1.54 3.07 -7.27
N LEU A 221 -2.01 2.98 -8.51
CA LEU A 221 -1.33 2.22 -9.57
C LEU A 221 0.02 2.84 -9.92
N GLN A 222 0.11 4.17 -10.00
CA GLN A 222 1.39 4.87 -10.21
C GLN A 222 2.36 4.61 -9.06
N GLN A 223 1.91 4.83 -7.83
CA GLN A 223 2.74 4.63 -6.63
C GLN A 223 3.18 3.17 -6.49
N ARG A 224 2.31 2.22 -6.81
CA ARG A 224 2.63 0.79 -6.74
C ARG A 224 3.69 0.40 -7.76
N ARG A 225 3.57 0.88 -9.00
CA ARG A 225 4.59 0.65 -10.03
C ARG A 225 5.91 1.30 -9.65
N TYR A 226 5.88 2.55 -9.17
CA TYR A 226 7.08 3.22 -8.66
C TYR A 226 7.83 2.37 -7.61
N ARG A 227 7.10 1.80 -6.64
CA ARG A 227 7.69 0.94 -5.60
C ARG A 227 8.28 -0.36 -6.13
N VAL A 228 7.55 -1.09 -6.98
CA VAL A 228 8.02 -2.36 -7.56
C VAL A 228 9.32 -2.18 -8.36
N TYR A 229 9.52 -1.02 -8.96
CA TYR A 229 10.69 -0.69 -9.78
C TYR A 229 11.71 0.21 -9.07
N ASP A 230 11.70 0.28 -7.74
CA ASP A 230 12.70 1.01 -6.95
C ASP A 230 12.85 2.48 -7.37
N GLY A 231 11.73 3.08 -7.77
CA GLY A 231 11.64 4.46 -8.24
C GLY A 231 12.00 4.70 -9.70
N ASN A 232 12.30 3.64 -10.47
CA ASN A 232 12.61 3.72 -11.88
C ASN A 232 11.67 2.86 -12.75
N PRO A 233 10.36 3.20 -12.79
CA PRO A 233 9.39 2.45 -13.59
C PRO A 233 9.72 2.52 -15.09
N PRO A 234 9.43 1.47 -15.87
CA PRO A 234 9.57 1.51 -17.32
C PRO A 234 8.67 2.60 -17.91
N ALA A 235 9.12 3.24 -18.98
CA ALA A 235 8.33 4.23 -19.70
C ALA A 235 7.00 3.60 -20.15
N GLU A 236 5.91 4.32 -19.98
CA GLU A 236 4.61 3.87 -20.47
C GLU A 236 4.58 3.97 -22.00
N ASP A 237 4.32 2.85 -22.67
CA ASP A 237 4.04 2.85 -24.10
C ASP A 237 2.63 3.39 -24.34
N PHE A 238 2.52 4.73 -24.40
CA PHE A 238 1.26 5.47 -24.60
C PHE A 238 0.49 5.07 -25.88
N ASP A 239 1.15 4.41 -26.84
CA ASP A 239 0.54 3.98 -28.10
C ASP A 239 -0.27 2.67 -27.99
N SER A 240 -0.11 1.89 -26.93
CA SER A 240 -0.68 0.54 -26.85
C SER A 240 -2.04 0.46 -26.12
N ASN A 241 -2.41 1.47 -25.35
CA ASN A 241 -3.49 1.33 -24.36
C ASN A 241 -4.53 2.46 -24.34
N GLY A 242 -4.84 3.08 -25.49
CA GLY A 242 -6.06 3.88 -25.68
C GLY A 242 -6.34 4.97 -24.62
N GLY A 243 -5.29 5.49 -23.98
CA GLY A 243 -5.39 6.47 -22.91
C GLY A 243 -5.97 7.77 -23.43
N ALA A 244 -6.94 8.32 -22.71
CA ALA A 244 -7.46 9.66 -22.97
C ALA A 244 -6.30 10.65 -23.00
N ALA A 245 -6.22 11.45 -24.06
CA ALA A 245 -5.21 12.48 -24.22
C ALA A 245 -5.09 13.33 -22.95
N LEU A 246 -3.86 13.51 -22.47
CA LEU A 246 -3.55 14.42 -21.37
C LEU A 246 -4.21 15.78 -21.66
N PRO A 247 -4.77 16.46 -20.63
CA PRO A 247 -5.28 17.81 -20.81
C PRO A 247 -4.17 18.69 -21.40
N PRO A 248 -4.47 19.54 -22.40
CA PRO A 248 -3.45 20.33 -23.08
C PRO A 248 -2.70 21.19 -22.07
N GLY A 249 -1.41 20.89 -21.89
CA GLY A 249 -0.52 21.52 -20.90
C GLY A 249 0.34 20.52 -20.10
N TYR A 250 -0.13 19.29 -19.87
CA TYR A 250 0.61 18.31 -19.06
C TYR A 250 1.70 17.56 -19.85
N ALA A 251 1.44 17.24 -21.12
CA ALA A 251 2.40 16.55 -21.99
C ALA A 251 3.65 17.41 -22.29
N THR A 252 3.47 18.73 -22.35
CA THR A 252 4.56 19.68 -22.56
C THR A 252 5.47 19.77 -21.35
N ASP A 253 4.95 19.67 -20.13
CA ASP A 253 5.75 19.81 -18.90
C ASP A 253 6.62 18.57 -18.65
N VAL A 254 6.10 17.37 -18.95
CA VAL A 254 6.87 16.11 -18.84
C VAL A 254 7.96 16.05 -19.93
N GLY A 255 7.62 16.42 -21.17
CA GLY A 255 8.61 16.49 -22.26
C GLY A 255 9.69 17.54 -22.01
N VAL A 256 9.34 18.68 -21.40
CA VAL A 256 10.28 19.74 -21.03
C VAL A 256 11.13 19.34 -19.82
N GLN A 257 10.59 18.66 -18.81
CA GLN A 257 11.39 18.15 -17.68
C GLN A 257 12.39 17.07 -18.10
N ALA A 258 11.99 16.14 -18.97
CA ALA A 258 12.90 15.13 -19.51
C ALA A 258 14.02 15.78 -20.34
N ALA A 259 13.68 16.73 -21.22
CA ALA A 259 14.67 17.45 -22.02
C ALA A 259 15.59 18.36 -21.19
N LEU A 260 15.09 18.93 -20.08
CA LEU A 260 15.90 19.74 -19.15
C LEU A 260 16.86 18.89 -18.32
N GLY A 261 16.45 17.67 -17.92
CA GLY A 261 17.34 16.72 -17.23
C GLY A 261 18.54 16.32 -18.10
N ASP A 262 18.30 16.07 -19.38
CA ASP A 262 19.36 15.75 -20.35
C ASP A 262 20.28 16.95 -20.63
N LEU A 263 19.74 18.18 -20.67
CA LEU A 263 20.53 19.40 -20.87
C LEU A 263 21.39 19.79 -19.66
N GLU A 264 20.93 19.52 -18.44
CA GLU A 264 21.74 19.74 -17.23
C GLU A 264 22.91 18.73 -17.12
N LEU A 265 22.69 17.48 -17.53
CA LEU A 265 23.74 16.46 -17.60
C LEU A 265 24.80 16.78 -18.66
N VAL A 266 24.41 17.29 -19.83
CA VAL A 266 25.35 17.71 -20.89
C VAL A 266 26.14 18.97 -20.48
N LYS A 267 25.51 19.96 -19.82
CA LYS A 267 26.20 21.16 -19.33
C LYS A 267 27.11 20.93 -18.11
N LEU A 268 26.97 19.81 -17.42
CA LEU A 268 27.88 19.38 -16.35
C LEU A 268 29.10 18.61 -16.89
N GLY A 269 29.02 18.09 -18.12
CA GLY A 269 30.14 17.43 -18.81
C GLY A 269 31.15 18.42 -19.44
N GLU A 270 30.72 19.58 -19.91
CA GLU A 270 31.59 20.57 -20.60
C GLU A 270 32.34 21.53 -19.65
N ARG A 271 32.17 21.43 -18.32
CA ARG A 271 32.85 22.29 -17.32
C ARG A 271 34.02 21.61 -16.61
N ARG A 272 34.57 20.56 -17.19
CA ARG A 272 35.77 19.85 -16.71
C ARG A 272 36.78 19.66 -17.84
N ASP A 273 37.23 20.76 -18.43
CA ASP A 273 38.51 20.88 -19.14
C ASP A 273 39.11 22.26 -18.86
#